data_AF-A0A3S0IAJ7-F1
#
_entry.id   AF-A0A3S0IAJ7-F1
#
_cell.length_a   1.000
_cell.length_b   1.000
_cell.length_c   1.000
_cell.angle_alpha   90.00
_cell.angle_beta   90.00
_cell.angle_gamma   90.00
#
_symmetry.space_group_name_H-M   'P 1'
#
loop_
_entity.id
_entity.type
_entity.pdbx_description
1 polymer ?
#
loop_
_entity_poly.entity_id
_entity_poly.type
_entity_poly.pdbx_seq_one_letter_code
_entity_poly.pdbx_strand_id
1 'polypeptide(L)'
;MTQTQKPSISRDVHYVGLNGRHVAAKVSYVYEPKTKEDSTEQQRWDSLVEQDCVDVHAFYLDYDKPVNYIESVPYDPEGKKPHSWHWPERV
;
A
#
# COMPACT_ATOMS: atom_id res chain seq x y z
N MET A 1 -6.40 9.95 -20.84
CA MET A 1 -6.03 10.42 -19.49
C MET A 1 -6.40 9.32 -18.52
N THR A 2 -5.42 8.61 -17.95
CA THR A 2 -5.66 7.68 -16.86
C THR A 2 -5.85 8.51 -15.60
N GLN A 3 -7.08 8.59 -15.09
CA GLN A 3 -7.36 9.21 -13.80
C GLN A 3 -6.82 8.27 -12.73
N THR A 4 -5.65 8.58 -12.17
CA THR A 4 -5.08 7.82 -11.06
C THR A 4 -6.00 8.00 -9.84
N GLN A 5 -6.76 6.96 -9.49
CA GLN A 5 -7.55 6.95 -8.27
C GLN A 5 -6.58 6.91 -7.09
N LYS A 6 -6.60 7.93 -6.23
CA LYS A 6 -5.85 7.92 -4.97
C LYS A 6 -6.28 6.73 -4.11
N PRO A 7 -5.36 6.11 -3.35
CA PRO A 7 -5.72 5.07 -2.39
C PRO A 7 -6.75 5.60 -1.38
N SER A 8 -7.67 4.74 -0.94
CA SER A 8 -8.63 5.07 0.11
C SER A 8 -8.69 3.95 1.14
N ILE A 9 -8.77 4.31 2.42
CA ILE A 9 -8.91 3.37 3.52
C ILE A 9 -10.12 2.45 3.28
N SER A 10 -10.02 1.20 3.75
CA SER A 10 -10.99 0.10 3.61
C SER A 10 -11.16 -0.47 2.20
N ARG A 11 -10.44 0.05 1.21
CA ARG A 11 -10.57 -0.43 -0.17
C ARG A 11 -9.79 -1.71 -0.40
N ASP A 12 -10.40 -2.60 -1.17
CA ASP A 12 -9.79 -3.86 -1.58
C ASP A 12 -8.85 -3.64 -2.76
N VAL A 13 -7.68 -4.28 -2.67
CA VAL A 13 -6.59 -4.18 -3.64
C VAL A 13 -6.03 -5.56 -3.91
N HIS A 14 -5.41 -5.72 -5.07
CA HIS A 14 -4.65 -6.91 -5.41
C HIS A 14 -3.19 -6.69 -5.04
N TYR A 15 -2.66 -7.34 -4.00
CA TYR A 15 -1.28 -7.20 -3.53
C TYR A 15 -0.36 -8.31 -4.07
N VAL A 16 0.86 -7.93 -4.47
CA VAL A 16 1.89 -8.87 -4.96
C VAL A 16 3.03 -8.91 -3.94
N GLY A 17 3.18 -10.05 -3.26
CA GLY A 17 4.23 -10.29 -2.27
C GLY A 17 5.63 -10.39 -2.86
N LEU A 18 6.66 -10.32 -2.02
CA LEU A 18 8.09 -10.42 -2.42
C LEU A 18 8.41 -11.74 -3.15
N ASN A 19 7.62 -12.78 -2.92
CA ASN A 19 7.71 -14.08 -3.57
C ASN A 19 6.96 -14.13 -4.93
N GLY A 20 6.45 -13.00 -5.42
CA GLY A 20 5.61 -12.92 -6.61
C GLY A 20 4.17 -13.43 -6.40
N ARG A 21 3.77 -13.74 -5.16
CA ARG A 21 2.42 -14.25 -4.88
C ARG A 21 1.40 -13.12 -4.91
N HIS A 22 0.33 -13.39 -5.63
CA HIS A 22 -0.85 -12.54 -5.79
C HIS A 22 -1.90 -12.84 -4.72
N VAL A 23 -2.29 -11.85 -3.93
CA VAL A 23 -3.28 -12.00 -2.84
C VAL A 23 -4.20 -10.78 -2.75
N ALA A 24 -5.43 -10.99 -2.30
CA ALA A 24 -6.26 -9.86 -1.90
C ALA A 24 -5.68 -9.18 -0.66
N ALA A 25 -5.80 -7.86 -0.60
CA ALA A 25 -5.47 -7.08 0.58
C ALA A 25 -6.46 -5.92 0.75
N LYS A 26 -6.52 -5.36 1.96
CA LYS A 26 -7.33 -4.18 2.26
C LYS A 26 -6.43 -3.05 2.76
N VAL A 27 -6.59 -1.85 2.19
CA VAL A 27 -5.89 -0.64 2.67
C VAL A 27 -6.41 -0.30 4.06
N SER A 28 -5.53 -0.30 5.06
CA SER A 28 -5.87 0.13 6.43
C SER A 28 -5.45 1.56 6.70
N TYR A 29 -4.42 2.06 6.04
CA TYR A 29 -3.93 3.41 6.25
C TYR A 29 -3.37 4.04 4.98
N VAL A 30 -3.53 5.35 4.85
CA VAL A 30 -2.94 6.16 3.77
C VAL A 30 -2.14 7.27 4.44
N TYR A 31 -0.85 7.37 4.09
CA TYR A 31 0.00 8.41 4.67
C TYR A 31 -0.36 9.77 4.07
N GLU A 32 -0.67 10.73 4.94
CA GLU A 32 -1.01 12.11 4.55
C GLU A 32 -0.01 13.10 5.18
N PRO A 33 0.26 14.25 4.51
CA PRO A 33 1.11 15.30 5.10
C PRO A 33 0.57 15.75 6.46
N LYS A 34 1.42 15.74 7.49
CA LYS A 34 1.10 16.25 8.83
C LYS A 34 1.71 17.64 9.04
N THR A 35 1.09 18.47 9.87
CA THR A 35 1.64 19.77 10.24
C THR A 35 2.77 19.59 11.27
N LYS A 36 4.01 19.79 10.80
CA LYS A 36 5.30 19.92 11.51
C LYS A 36 5.30 19.59 13.02
N GLU A 37 5.83 18.41 13.34
CA GLU A 37 6.51 18.12 14.61
C GLU A 37 7.96 17.72 14.30
N ASP A 38 8.93 18.25 15.06
CA ASP A 38 10.34 17.88 14.88
C ASP A 38 10.64 16.57 15.61
N SER A 39 10.42 15.44 14.93
CA SER A 39 10.74 14.10 15.44
C SER A 39 11.29 13.18 14.34
N THR A 40 12.05 12.15 14.73
CA THR A 40 12.51 11.10 13.80
C THR A 40 11.33 10.34 13.18
N GLU A 41 10.22 10.21 13.89
CA GLU A 41 8.99 9.61 13.36
C GLU A 41 8.37 10.48 12.27
N GLN A 42 8.42 11.81 12.39
CA GLN A 42 7.94 12.72 11.35
C GLN A 42 8.78 12.62 10.09
N GLN A 43 10.11 12.52 10.19
CA GLN A 43 10.98 12.36 9.02
C GLN A 43 10.67 11.07 8.25
N ARG A 44 10.46 9.96 8.98
CA ARG A 44 10.01 8.70 8.39
C ARG A 44 8.64 8.88 7.72
N TRP A 45 7.71 9.55 8.40
CA TRP A 45 6.37 9.82 7.88
C TRP A 45 6.40 10.61 6.58
N ASP A 46 7.15 11.70 6.54
CA ASP A 46 7.30 12.56 5.36
C ASP A 46 7.89 11.78 4.18
N SER A 47 8.86 10.90 4.43
CA SER A 47 9.39 10.01 3.40
C SER A 47 8.34 9.03 2.85
N LEU A 48 7.39 8.57 3.67
CA LEU A 48 6.33 7.66 3.22
C LEU A 48 5.25 8.39 2.45
N VAL A 49 4.98 9.65 2.80
CA VAL A 49 4.12 10.54 2.03
C VAL A 49 4.75 10.85 0.68
N GLU A 50 6.04 11.19 0.63
CA GLU A 50 6.77 11.48 -0.62
C GLU A 50 6.85 10.26 -1.54
N GLN A 51 7.01 9.07 -0.96
CA GLN A 51 7.04 7.80 -1.69
C GLN A 51 5.66 7.24 -2.01
N ASP A 52 4.59 7.96 -1.66
CA ASP A 52 3.25 7.57 -2.05
C ASP A 52 2.89 6.19 -1.47
N CYS A 53 3.10 5.98 -0.17
CA CYS A 53 2.89 4.69 0.49
C CYS A 53 1.51 4.54 1.16
N VAL A 54 1.12 3.28 1.42
CA VAL A 54 -0.06 2.87 2.20
C VAL A 54 0.24 1.67 3.07
N ASP A 55 -0.59 1.44 4.08
CA ASP A 55 -0.56 0.18 4.85
C ASP A 55 -1.71 -0.73 4.42
N VAL A 56 -1.44 -2.04 4.37
CA VAL A 56 -2.41 -3.04 3.94
C VAL A 56 -2.46 -4.25 4.85
N HIS A 57 -3.62 -4.90 4.91
CA HIS A 57 -3.79 -6.24 5.46
C HIS A 57 -3.97 -7.24 4.32
N ALA A 58 -2.94 -8.07 4.08
CA ALA A 58 -2.96 -9.12 3.06
C ALA A 58 -3.51 -10.42 3.66
N PHE A 59 -4.50 -11.04 3.02
CA PHE A 59 -5.22 -12.16 3.64
C PHE A 59 -4.44 -13.49 3.61
N TYR A 60 -3.58 -13.79 2.64
CA TYR A 60 -2.94 -15.12 2.60
C TYR A 60 -1.53 -15.09 2.05
N LEU A 61 -0.66 -14.28 2.65
CA LEU A 61 0.73 -14.20 2.20
C LEU A 61 1.52 -15.47 2.57
N ASP A 62 1.33 -15.94 3.80
CA ASP A 62 1.91 -17.16 4.38
C ASP A 62 0.77 -18.12 4.74
N TYR A 63 0.90 -19.40 4.40
CA TYR A 63 -0.16 -20.41 4.61
C TYR A 63 -0.50 -20.61 6.09
N ASP A 64 0.44 -20.27 6.98
CA ASP A 64 0.27 -20.39 8.42
C ASP A 64 -0.53 -19.23 9.03
N LYS A 65 -0.69 -18.11 8.30
CA LYS A 65 -1.32 -16.88 8.83
C LYS A 65 -2.38 -16.31 7.87
N PRO A 66 -3.66 -16.28 8.28
CA PRO A 66 -4.77 -15.85 7.44
C PRO A 66 -4.93 -14.33 7.30
N VAL A 67 -4.05 -13.53 7.90
CA VAL A 67 -3.88 -12.09 7.61
C VAL A 67 -2.45 -11.69 7.98
N ASN A 68 -1.81 -10.87 7.16
CA ASN A 68 -0.52 -10.24 7.46
C ASN A 68 -0.63 -8.73 7.25
N TYR A 69 -0.20 -7.97 8.26
CA TYR A 69 -0.06 -6.52 8.16
C TYR A 69 1.24 -6.18 7.43
N ILE A 70 1.15 -5.29 6.44
CA ILE A 70 2.27 -4.86 5.62
C ILE A 70 2.26 -3.35 5.59
N GLU A 71 3.33 -2.78 6.11
CA GLU A 71 3.48 -1.34 6.23
C GLU A 71 4.16 -0.76 4.99
N SER A 72 3.88 0.51 4.69
CA SER A 72 4.69 1.32 3.76
C SER A 72 4.76 0.73 2.34
N VAL A 73 3.65 0.21 1.84
CA VAL A 73 3.52 -0.33 0.48
C VAL A 73 3.35 0.83 -0.50
N PRO A 74 4.28 1.08 -1.43
CA PRO A 74 4.15 2.15 -2.42
C PRO A 74 2.92 1.91 -3.31
N TYR A 75 2.12 2.94 -3.59
CA TYR A 75 1.14 2.90 -4.67
C TYR A 75 1.89 3.12 -5.97
N ASP A 76 1.97 2.10 -6.83
CA ASP A 76 2.72 2.21 -8.07
C ASP A 76 1.82 2.78 -9.19
N PRO A 77 2.08 3.99 -9.70
CA PRO A 77 1.34 4.52 -10.84
C PRO A 77 1.70 3.85 -12.18
N GLU A 78 2.83 3.11 -12.27
CA GLU A 78 3.36 2.55 -13.52
C GLU A 78 3.59 1.03 -13.53
N GLY A 79 3.48 0.35 -12.38
CA GLY A 79 3.65 -1.11 -12.27
C GLY A 79 5.09 -1.62 -12.48
N LYS A 80 6.10 -0.77 -12.30
CA LYS A 80 7.50 -1.03 -12.70
C LYS A 80 8.43 -1.39 -11.54
N LYS A 81 8.02 -1.22 -10.28
CA LYS A 81 8.74 -1.83 -9.15
C LYS A 81 8.16 -3.23 -8.92
N PRO A 82 8.93 -4.24 -8.49
CA PRO A 82 8.45 -5.61 -8.31
C PRO A 82 7.36 -5.81 -7.21
N HIS A 83 6.72 -4.74 -6.75
CA HIS A 83 5.82 -4.68 -5.59
C HIS A 83 4.58 -3.83 -5.91
N SER A 84 3.90 -4.13 -7.02
CA SER A 84 2.81 -3.28 -7.54
C SER A 84 1.48 -3.93 -7.24
N TRP A 85 0.82 -3.46 -6.19
CA TRP A 85 -0.60 -3.75 -6.04
C TRP A 85 -1.42 -2.94 -7.06
N HIS A 86 -2.58 -3.44 -7.46
CA HIS A 86 -3.46 -2.73 -8.39
C HIS A 86 -4.92 -2.81 -7.98
N TRP A 87 -5.74 -1.90 -8.51
CA TRP A 87 -7.18 -1.97 -8.35
C TRP A 87 -7.73 -3.25 -8.99
N PRO A 88 -8.68 -3.95 -8.35
CA PRO A 88 -9.39 -5.01 -9.04
C PRO A 88 -10.06 -4.39 -10.27
N GLU A 89 -9.82 -4.99 -11.44
CA GLU A 89 -10.42 -4.53 -12.69
C GLU A 89 -11.94 -4.49 -12.52
N ARG A 90 -12.57 -3.37 -12.90
CA ARG A 90 -14.02 -3.31 -12.97
C ARG A 90 -14.44 -4.13 -14.20
N VAL A 91 -15.05 -5.29 -13.96
CA VAL A 91 -15.85 -6.01 -14.95
C VAL A 91 -17.08 -5.22 -15.36
#